data_AF-A0A5C7L611-F1
#
_entry.id   AF-A0A5C7L611-F1
#
_cell.length_a   1.000
_cell.length_b   1.000
_cell.length_c   1.000
_cell.angle_alpha   90.00
_cell.angle_beta   90.00
_cell.angle_gamma   90.00
#
_symmetry.space_group_name_H-M   'P 1'
#
loop_
_entity.id
_entity.type
_entity.pdbx_description
1 polymer ?
#
loop_
_entity_poly.entity_id
_entity_poly.type
_entity_poly.pdbx_seq_one_letter_code
_entity_poly.pdbx_strand_id
1 'polypeptide(L)'
;MADLDRMIQSLYAAAVDDEWQQFRPHALALLSQWLGASSAAWHTHSASALPGEFTEFPAATGMARESMLALKFPPGSRELLLDPLPPALAGGGSAPQTGLAVHYAHRGGTDLISTVLLRFPRSANPLNREECSRAIGHMIEAGSLSLKHFIQRDEWLNNLGRANRGAAALIDEHGAVYVASQRFRDAVTGECGDPHFSVMPYAVPRDALEGNGSFVHGSLHFRVSGQGSLYVLYVRKRLPLDGLSPREQEIARALGSGKTFKTVARQYGIAISTVANHASRIYKKLGIFRREELMELVRTPAQSHPH
;
A
#
# COMPACT_ATOMS: atom_id res chain seq x y z
N MET A 1 -29.01 13.71 -12.70
CA MET A 1 -29.25 12.23 -12.75
C MET A 1 -28.52 11.54 -13.91
N ALA A 2 -28.98 11.57 -15.17
CA ALA A 2 -28.32 10.81 -16.27
C ALA A 2 -26.85 11.20 -16.58
N ASP A 3 -26.44 12.40 -16.16
CA ASP A 3 -25.06 12.88 -16.27
C ASP A 3 -24.18 12.37 -15.10
N LEU A 4 -24.70 12.42 -13.87
CA LEU A 4 -24.06 11.87 -12.69
C LEU A 4 -23.81 10.36 -12.82
N ASP A 5 -24.79 9.61 -13.33
CA ASP A 5 -24.66 8.15 -13.49
C ASP A 5 -23.53 7.79 -14.46
N ARG A 6 -23.35 8.55 -15.54
CA ARG A 6 -22.24 8.37 -16.50
C ARG A 6 -20.90 8.74 -15.88
N MET A 7 -20.84 9.78 -15.06
CA MET A 7 -19.64 10.11 -14.29
C MET A 7 -19.27 8.96 -13.34
N ILE A 8 -20.23 8.46 -12.55
CA ILE A 8 -20.01 7.32 -11.65
C ILE A 8 -19.48 6.11 -12.42
N GLN A 9 -20.09 5.76 -13.55
CA GLN A 9 -19.62 4.67 -14.40
C GLN A 9 -18.18 4.87 -14.87
N SER A 10 -17.83 6.08 -15.28
CA SER A 10 -16.47 6.42 -15.73
C SER A 10 -15.43 6.27 -14.61
N LEU A 11 -15.78 6.67 -13.38
CA LEU A 11 -14.92 6.53 -12.20
C LEU A 11 -14.65 5.06 -11.87
N TYR A 12 -15.68 4.20 -11.90
CA TYR A 12 -15.48 2.77 -11.65
C TYR A 12 -14.77 2.04 -12.80
N ALA A 13 -14.98 2.46 -14.06
CA ALA A 13 -14.21 1.95 -15.19
C ALA A 13 -12.72 2.27 -15.03
N ALA A 14 -12.38 3.53 -14.75
CA ALA A 14 -11.01 3.94 -14.47
C ALA A 14 -10.37 3.14 -13.31
N ALA A 15 -11.12 2.86 -12.25
CA ALA A 15 -10.62 2.06 -11.12
C ALA A 15 -10.21 0.61 -11.50
N VAL A 16 -10.79 0.07 -12.57
CA VAL A 16 -10.51 -1.28 -13.08
C VAL A 16 -9.42 -1.27 -14.16
N ASP A 17 -9.48 -0.27 -15.05
CA ASP A 17 -8.64 -0.22 -16.25
C ASP A 17 -7.26 0.40 -15.99
N ASP A 18 -7.16 1.37 -15.07
CA ASP A 18 -5.91 2.06 -14.78
C ASP A 18 -4.96 1.23 -13.91
N GLU A 19 -3.66 1.54 -14.01
CA GLU A 19 -2.75 1.22 -12.91
C GLU A 19 -3.17 2.01 -11.66
N TRP A 20 -3.17 1.36 -10.49
CA TRP A 20 -3.73 1.97 -9.28
C TRP A 20 -3.07 3.30 -8.91
N GLN A 21 -1.78 3.50 -9.22
CA GLN A 21 -1.08 4.78 -8.99
C GLN A 21 -1.61 5.91 -9.87
N GLN A 22 -2.17 5.59 -11.05
CA GLN A 22 -2.70 6.56 -12.01
C GLN A 22 -4.18 6.84 -11.82
N PHE A 23 -4.89 5.98 -11.09
CA PHE A 23 -6.31 6.15 -10.82
C PHE A 23 -6.61 7.51 -10.17
N ARG A 24 -5.90 7.90 -9.09
CA ARG A 24 -6.20 9.15 -8.37
C ARG A 24 -6.05 10.39 -9.26
N PRO A 25 -4.93 10.59 -9.99
CA PRO A 25 -4.80 11.71 -10.92
C PRO A 25 -5.88 11.71 -12.01
N HIS A 26 -6.17 10.55 -12.61
CA HIS A 26 -7.15 10.43 -13.68
C HIS A 26 -8.59 10.70 -13.19
N ALA A 27 -8.96 10.16 -12.03
CA ALA A 27 -10.26 10.39 -11.41
C ALA A 27 -10.47 11.87 -11.04
N LEU A 28 -9.43 12.54 -10.51
CA LEU A 28 -9.47 13.98 -10.28
C LEU A 28 -9.61 14.78 -11.58
N ALA A 29 -9.01 14.32 -12.68
CA ALA A 29 -9.16 14.93 -14.00
C ALA A 29 -10.60 14.85 -14.51
N LEU A 30 -11.19 13.66 -14.49
CA LEU A 30 -12.58 13.42 -14.88
C LEU A 30 -13.53 14.29 -14.04
N LEU A 31 -13.34 14.29 -12.72
CA LEU A 31 -14.17 15.07 -11.81
C LEU A 31 -14.02 16.58 -12.05
N SER A 32 -12.79 17.07 -12.24
CA SER A 32 -12.52 18.49 -12.49
C SER A 32 -13.14 18.95 -13.80
N GLN A 33 -13.03 18.13 -14.86
CA GLN A 33 -13.65 18.42 -16.16
C GLN A 33 -15.18 18.49 -16.07
N TRP A 34 -15.80 17.53 -15.37
CA TRP A 34 -17.25 17.49 -15.22
C TRP A 34 -17.80 18.63 -14.38
N LEU A 35 -17.10 18.99 -13.30
CA LEU A 35 -17.52 20.08 -12.42
C LEU A 35 -17.11 21.48 -12.93
N GLY A 36 -16.23 21.57 -13.93
CA GLY A 36 -15.62 22.84 -14.34
C GLY A 36 -14.67 23.41 -13.28
N ALA A 37 -14.04 22.54 -12.47
CA ALA A 37 -13.03 22.96 -11.50
C ALA A 37 -11.70 23.24 -12.22
N SER A 38 -11.02 24.31 -11.82
CA SER A 38 -9.68 24.63 -12.35
C SER A 38 -8.61 23.67 -11.85
N SER A 39 -8.86 23.03 -10.70
CA SER A 39 -7.96 22.06 -10.08
C SER A 39 -8.64 21.36 -8.92
N ALA A 40 -8.08 20.22 -8.52
CA ALA A 40 -8.51 19.44 -7.38
C ALA A 40 -7.31 18.85 -6.64
N ALA A 41 -7.50 18.57 -5.35
CA ALA A 41 -6.60 17.72 -4.60
C ALA A 41 -7.37 16.69 -3.78
N TRP A 42 -6.74 15.55 -3.54
CA TRP A 42 -7.27 14.44 -2.77
C TRP A 42 -6.22 13.98 -1.78
N HIS A 43 -6.52 14.16 -0.50
CA HIS A 43 -5.73 13.65 0.61
C HIS A 43 -6.47 12.50 1.29
N THR A 44 -5.81 11.36 1.48
CA THR A 44 -6.31 10.22 2.26
C THR A 44 -5.38 10.00 3.44
N HIS A 45 -5.95 9.72 4.61
CA HIS A 45 -5.16 9.42 5.81
C HIS A 45 -5.96 8.59 6.80
N SER A 46 -5.28 8.01 7.78
CA SER A 46 -5.95 7.43 8.95
C SER A 46 -6.28 8.51 9.98
N ALA A 47 -7.32 8.29 10.78
CA ALA A 47 -7.63 9.13 11.94
C ALA A 47 -6.50 9.15 13.00
N SER A 48 -5.65 8.13 13.02
CA SER A 48 -4.62 7.92 14.06
C SER A 48 -3.18 8.23 13.63
N ALA A 49 -2.95 8.55 12.36
CA ALA A 49 -1.62 8.61 11.76
C ALA A 49 -1.61 9.53 10.53
N LEU A 50 -0.70 10.50 10.48
CA LEU A 50 -0.60 11.48 9.39
C LEU A 50 0.88 11.79 9.08
N PRO A 51 1.30 11.83 7.79
CA PRO A 51 0.46 12.09 6.62
C PRO A 51 0.37 10.94 5.60
N GLY A 52 -0.84 10.71 5.08
CA GLY A 52 -1.13 9.65 4.13
C GLY A 52 -0.91 10.03 2.66
N GLU A 53 -1.68 9.42 1.76
CA GLU A 53 -1.56 9.60 0.32
C GLU A 53 -2.18 10.92 -0.15
N PHE A 54 -1.45 11.64 -1.00
CA PHE A 54 -1.87 12.94 -1.51
C PHE A 54 -1.70 13.02 -3.02
N THR A 55 -2.71 13.56 -3.69
CA THR A 55 -2.72 13.72 -5.15
C THR A 55 -3.31 15.07 -5.51
N GLU A 56 -2.72 15.74 -6.50
CA GLU A 56 -3.24 16.98 -7.09
C GLU A 56 -3.49 16.80 -8.57
N PHE A 57 -4.47 17.52 -9.10
CA PHE A 57 -4.71 17.65 -10.52
C PHE A 57 -5.05 19.10 -10.89
N PRO A 58 -4.41 19.70 -11.90
CA PRO A 58 -3.17 19.22 -12.54
C PRO A 58 -1.97 19.31 -11.56
N ALA A 59 -1.00 18.40 -11.62
CA ALA A 59 0.19 18.49 -10.76
C ALA A 59 1.17 19.58 -11.27
N ALA A 60 1.77 20.45 -10.44
CA ALA A 60 1.56 20.73 -9.02
C ALA A 60 0.79 22.06 -8.86
N THR A 61 -0.18 22.11 -7.93
CA THR A 61 -1.06 23.28 -7.81
C THR A 61 -0.70 24.24 -6.69
N GLY A 62 0.34 23.93 -5.92
CA GLY A 62 0.74 24.65 -4.72
C GLY A 62 -0.18 24.40 -3.53
N MET A 63 -1.00 23.34 -3.57
CA MET A 63 -1.84 22.95 -2.43
C MET A 63 -1.03 22.08 -1.47
N ALA A 64 -1.04 22.44 -0.18
CA ALA A 64 -0.29 21.71 0.85
C ALA A 64 -1.18 20.71 1.61
N ARG A 65 -0.62 19.54 1.95
CA ARG A 65 -1.29 18.48 2.73
C ARG A 65 -1.78 19.01 4.08
N GLU A 66 -0.93 19.81 4.73
CA GLU A 66 -1.18 20.43 6.03
C GLU A 66 -2.37 21.39 5.96
N SER A 67 -2.53 22.10 4.83
CA SER A 67 -3.65 23.01 4.63
C SER A 67 -4.96 22.26 4.44
N MET A 68 -4.95 21.11 3.77
CA MET A 68 -6.13 20.24 3.67
C MET A 68 -6.52 19.65 5.02
N LEU A 69 -5.55 19.25 5.84
CA LEU A 69 -5.79 18.72 7.18
C LEU A 69 -6.35 19.76 8.17
N ALA A 70 -6.02 21.03 7.97
CA ALA A 70 -6.51 22.12 8.79
C ALA A 70 -7.99 22.50 8.50
N LEU A 71 -8.62 21.93 7.47
CA LEU A 71 -10.01 22.21 7.12
C LEU A 71 -10.95 21.73 8.23
N LYS A 72 -11.79 22.64 8.73
CA LYS A 72 -12.79 22.35 9.77
C LYS A 72 -14.18 22.24 9.16
N PHE A 73 -14.71 21.03 9.15
CA PHE A 73 -16.07 20.77 8.70
C PHE A 73 -17.08 21.04 9.82
N PRO A 74 -18.24 21.64 9.52
CA PRO A 74 -19.31 21.78 10.51
C PRO A 74 -19.76 20.41 11.05
N PRO A 75 -20.17 20.30 12.32
CA PRO A 75 -20.64 19.03 12.88
C PRO A 75 -21.75 18.40 12.03
N GLY A 76 -21.58 17.12 11.67
CA GLY A 76 -22.53 16.38 10.83
C GLY A 76 -22.51 16.72 9.33
N SER A 77 -21.73 17.73 8.91
CA SER A 77 -21.58 18.09 7.50
C SER A 77 -20.38 17.39 6.88
N ARG A 78 -20.57 16.84 5.68
CA ARG A 78 -19.49 16.26 4.85
C ARG A 78 -18.93 17.25 3.84
N GLU A 79 -19.55 18.41 3.72
CA GLU A 79 -19.25 19.41 2.70
C GLU A 79 -18.90 20.73 3.38
N LEU A 80 -17.92 21.43 2.80
CA LEU A 80 -17.50 22.74 3.21
C LEU A 80 -17.30 23.62 1.98
N LEU A 81 -18.14 24.65 1.85
CA LEU A 81 -18.00 25.68 0.83
C LEU A 81 -17.09 26.79 1.36
N LEU A 82 -16.11 27.19 0.56
CA LEU A 82 -15.13 28.23 0.85
C LEU A 82 -15.30 29.35 -0.18
N ASP A 83 -15.93 30.46 0.23
CA ASP A 83 -16.10 31.65 -0.62
C ASP A 83 -15.84 32.93 0.21
N PRO A 84 -14.69 33.61 0.03
CA PRO A 84 -13.60 33.26 -0.88
C PRO A 84 -12.74 32.08 -0.36
N LEU A 85 -12.02 31.43 -1.27
CA LEU A 85 -11.04 30.40 -0.92
C LEU A 85 -9.88 31.01 -0.10
N PRO A 86 -9.50 30.45 1.07
CA PRO A 86 -8.38 30.94 1.86
C PRO A 86 -7.05 30.96 1.09
N PRO A 87 -6.16 31.95 1.31
CA PRO A 87 -4.89 32.06 0.58
C PRO A 87 -3.99 30.82 0.67
N ALA A 88 -4.00 30.13 1.81
CA ALA A 88 -3.25 28.88 2.01
C ALA A 88 -3.70 27.74 1.08
N LEU A 89 -4.92 27.80 0.55
CA LEU A 89 -5.50 26.79 -0.35
C LEU A 89 -5.57 27.27 -1.81
N ALA A 90 -5.40 28.58 -2.05
CA ALA A 90 -5.51 29.20 -3.38
C ALA A 90 -4.34 28.86 -4.32
N GLY A 91 -3.23 28.32 -3.79
CA GLY A 91 -2.09 27.80 -4.55
C GLY A 91 -1.59 28.72 -5.65
N GLY A 92 -0.79 29.72 -5.27
CA GLY A 92 -0.05 30.64 -6.17
C GLY A 92 -0.90 31.59 -7.04
N GLY A 93 -2.19 31.33 -7.24
CA GLY A 93 -3.07 32.15 -8.06
C GLY A 93 -3.46 33.46 -7.40
N SER A 94 -3.40 34.57 -8.15
CA SER A 94 -3.82 35.91 -7.68
C SER A 94 -5.31 36.19 -7.88
N ALA A 95 -6.02 35.37 -8.65
CA ALA A 95 -7.44 35.57 -8.95
C ALA A 95 -8.33 35.05 -7.81
N PRO A 96 -9.47 35.70 -7.50
CA PRO A 96 -10.39 35.23 -6.49
C PRO A 96 -11.02 33.89 -6.92
N GLN A 97 -10.93 32.90 -6.03
CA GLN A 97 -11.41 31.53 -6.23
C GLN A 97 -12.43 31.16 -5.17
N THR A 98 -13.24 30.16 -5.47
CA THR A 98 -14.09 29.46 -4.51
C THR A 98 -13.63 28.00 -4.38
N GLY A 99 -13.91 27.39 -3.24
CA GLY A 99 -13.56 26.01 -2.95
C GLY A 99 -14.75 25.18 -2.51
N LEU A 100 -14.81 23.93 -2.98
CA LEU A 100 -15.68 22.91 -2.41
C LEU A 100 -14.81 21.81 -1.84
N ALA A 101 -14.81 21.67 -0.51
CA ALA A 101 -14.20 20.55 0.16
C ALA A 101 -15.25 19.50 0.55
N VAL A 102 -14.93 18.23 0.33
CA VAL A 102 -15.75 17.10 0.75
C VAL A 102 -14.92 16.14 1.58
N HIS A 103 -15.43 15.80 2.74
CA HIS A 103 -14.85 14.87 3.69
C HIS A 103 -15.65 13.57 3.70
N TYR A 104 -14.95 12.45 3.59
CA TYR A 104 -15.56 11.15 3.41
C TYR A 104 -14.81 10.09 4.20
N ALA A 105 -15.53 9.42 5.11
CA ALA A 105 -15.04 8.22 5.78
C ALA A 105 -15.22 7.01 4.86
N HIS A 106 -14.13 6.31 4.57
CA HIS A 106 -14.14 5.16 3.68
C HIS A 106 -15.02 4.02 4.25
N ARG A 107 -15.71 3.30 3.37
CA ARG A 107 -16.50 2.12 3.77
C ARG A 107 -15.64 0.86 3.85
N GLY A 108 -16.15 -0.15 4.55
CA GLY A 108 -15.56 -1.49 4.60
C GLY A 108 -14.58 -1.72 5.75
N GLY A 109 -14.78 -1.05 6.89
CA GLY A 109 -14.06 -1.31 8.13
C GLY A 109 -12.65 -0.73 8.20
N THR A 110 -12.35 0.28 7.38
CA THR A 110 -11.12 1.07 7.47
C THR A 110 -11.35 2.33 8.28
N ASP A 111 -10.35 2.78 9.05
CA ASP A 111 -10.37 4.11 9.70
C ASP A 111 -9.85 5.22 8.77
N LEU A 112 -9.85 4.94 7.46
CA LEU A 112 -9.41 5.90 6.46
C LEU A 112 -10.44 6.99 6.24
N ILE A 113 -9.91 8.19 6.10
CA ILE A 113 -10.63 9.41 5.81
C ILE A 113 -10.00 10.02 4.57
N SER A 114 -10.86 10.40 3.62
CA SER A 114 -10.46 11.19 2.46
C SER A 114 -11.08 12.57 2.51
N THR A 115 -10.25 13.57 2.22
CA THR A 115 -10.69 14.93 1.94
C THR A 115 -10.34 15.27 0.50
N VAL A 116 -11.33 15.72 -0.26
CA VAL A 116 -11.17 16.22 -1.63
C VAL A 116 -11.50 17.70 -1.65
N LEU A 117 -10.60 18.53 -2.19
CA LEU A 117 -10.83 19.96 -2.37
C LEU A 117 -10.79 20.30 -3.85
N LEU A 118 -11.88 20.85 -4.36
CA LEU A 118 -11.99 21.40 -5.72
C LEU A 118 -11.91 22.92 -5.66
N ARG A 119 -11.16 23.52 -6.59
CA ARG A 119 -11.05 24.96 -6.74
C ARG A 119 -11.73 25.42 -8.02
N PHE A 120 -12.55 26.45 -7.90
CA PHE A 120 -13.32 27.02 -8.99
C PHE A 120 -12.97 28.49 -9.19
N PRO A 121 -13.07 29.01 -10.42
CA PRO A 121 -13.15 30.45 -10.64
C PRO A 121 -14.39 31.01 -9.93
N ARG A 122 -14.33 32.20 -9.33
CA ARG A 122 -15.48 32.78 -8.57
C ARG A 122 -16.80 32.88 -9.36
N SER A 123 -16.74 32.91 -10.69
CA SER A 123 -17.92 32.95 -11.57
C SER A 123 -18.57 31.59 -11.86
N ALA A 124 -17.94 30.48 -11.46
CA ALA A 124 -18.49 29.15 -11.67
C ALA A 124 -19.43 28.80 -10.50
N ASN A 125 -20.70 28.56 -10.83
CA ASN A 125 -21.62 27.96 -9.88
C ASN A 125 -21.33 26.46 -9.87
N PRO A 126 -20.82 25.87 -8.77
CA PRO A 126 -20.67 24.42 -8.72
C PRO A 126 -22.04 23.78 -8.97
N LEU A 127 -22.06 22.65 -9.69
CA LEU A 127 -23.24 21.78 -9.78
C LEU A 127 -23.87 21.56 -8.40
N ASN A 128 -25.13 21.10 -8.35
CA ASN A 128 -25.83 20.83 -7.08
C ASN A 128 -24.87 20.15 -6.08
N ARG A 129 -24.65 20.78 -4.91
CA ARG A 129 -23.63 20.37 -3.92
C ARG A 129 -23.79 18.89 -3.54
N GLU A 130 -25.03 18.43 -3.47
CA GLU A 130 -25.37 17.04 -3.18
C GLU A 130 -24.89 16.09 -4.29
N GLU A 131 -25.07 16.44 -5.57
CA GLU A 131 -24.58 15.64 -6.69
C GLU A 131 -23.04 15.61 -6.72
N CYS A 132 -22.38 16.73 -6.43
CA CYS A 132 -20.93 16.80 -6.32
C CYS A 132 -20.39 15.88 -5.22
N SER A 133 -20.98 15.98 -4.02
CA SER A 133 -20.64 15.18 -2.85
C SER A 133 -20.83 13.69 -3.10
N ARG A 134 -21.92 13.32 -3.79
CA ARG A 134 -22.16 11.94 -4.23
C ARG A 134 -21.10 11.45 -5.23
N ALA A 135 -20.79 12.22 -6.26
CA ALA A 135 -19.75 11.86 -7.24
C ALA A 135 -18.39 11.66 -6.57
N ILE A 136 -18.01 12.56 -5.65
CA ILE A 136 -16.76 12.46 -4.87
C ILE A 136 -16.76 11.22 -3.98
N GLY A 137 -17.87 10.92 -3.30
CA GLY A 137 -17.99 9.69 -2.52
C GLY A 137 -17.77 8.44 -3.37
N HIS A 138 -18.37 8.38 -4.56
CA HIS A 138 -18.16 7.28 -5.51
C HIS A 138 -16.71 7.22 -6.03
N MET A 139 -16.08 8.36 -6.33
CA MET A 139 -14.67 8.42 -6.71
C MET A 139 -13.76 7.82 -5.64
N ILE A 140 -14.00 8.16 -4.37
CA ILE A 140 -13.21 7.68 -3.23
C ILE A 140 -13.39 6.17 -3.02
N GLU A 141 -14.61 5.67 -3.16
CA GLU A 141 -14.90 4.24 -3.09
C GLU A 141 -14.33 3.46 -4.29
N ALA A 142 -14.37 4.04 -5.49
CA ALA A 142 -13.74 3.48 -6.68
C ALA A 142 -12.21 3.38 -6.48
N GLY A 143 -11.57 4.38 -5.86
CA GLY A 143 -10.16 4.29 -5.49
C GLY A 143 -9.87 3.20 -4.47
N SER A 144 -10.73 3.07 -3.45
CA SER A 144 -10.63 1.99 -2.47
C SER A 144 -10.76 0.61 -3.13
N LEU A 145 -11.59 0.50 -4.17
CA LEU A 145 -11.73 -0.72 -4.97
C LEU A 145 -10.50 -0.98 -5.85
N SER A 146 -9.93 0.05 -6.50
CA SER A 146 -8.69 -0.07 -7.28
C SER A 146 -7.54 -0.62 -6.42
N LEU A 147 -7.38 -0.12 -5.20
CA LEU A 147 -6.39 -0.63 -4.24
C LEU A 147 -6.65 -2.10 -3.85
N LYS A 148 -7.92 -2.48 -3.65
CA LYS A 148 -8.31 -3.89 -3.41
C LYS A 148 -7.94 -4.79 -4.58
N HIS A 149 -8.22 -4.36 -5.81
CA HIS A 149 -7.85 -5.10 -7.01
C HIS A 149 -6.32 -5.25 -7.14
N PHE A 150 -5.55 -4.20 -6.85
CA PHE A 150 -4.10 -4.26 -6.86
C PHE A 150 -3.56 -5.34 -5.91
N ILE A 151 -4.04 -5.37 -4.66
CA ILE A 151 -3.60 -6.36 -3.66
C ILE A 151 -4.07 -7.78 -4.02
N GLN A 152 -5.29 -7.93 -4.55
CA GLN A 152 -5.83 -9.24 -4.98
C GLN A 152 -5.14 -9.78 -6.24
N ARG A 153 -4.71 -8.91 -7.16
CA ARG A 153 -4.05 -9.34 -8.41
C ARG A 153 -2.70 -10.02 -8.14
N ASP A 154 -2.02 -9.67 -7.06
CA ASP A 154 -0.80 -10.39 -6.64
C ASP A 154 -1.12 -11.77 -6.05
N GLU A 155 -2.34 -12.01 -5.53
CA GLU A 155 -2.79 -13.35 -5.12
C GLU A 155 -2.91 -14.30 -6.32
N TRP A 156 -3.41 -13.83 -7.47
CA TRP A 156 -3.58 -14.63 -8.70
C TRP A 156 -2.26 -15.20 -9.25
N LEU A 157 -1.16 -14.46 -9.12
CA LEU A 157 0.18 -14.93 -9.51
C LEU A 157 0.68 -16.11 -8.66
N ASN A 158 0.16 -16.30 -7.43
CA ASN A 158 0.48 -17.47 -6.61
C ASN A 158 -0.28 -18.71 -7.03
N ASN A 159 -1.52 -18.57 -7.53
CA ASN A 159 -2.30 -19.70 -8.06
C ASN A 159 -1.63 -20.33 -9.29
N LEU A 160 -0.73 -19.60 -9.95
CA LEU A 160 0.13 -20.09 -11.03
C LEU A 160 1.43 -20.79 -10.53
N GLY A 161 1.50 -21.17 -9.25
CA GLY A 161 2.57 -22.01 -8.69
C GLY A 161 3.84 -21.25 -8.28
N ARG A 162 3.82 -19.91 -8.25
CA ARG A 162 4.91 -19.12 -7.66
C ARG A 162 4.65 -18.96 -6.16
N ALA A 163 5.37 -19.73 -5.35
CA ALA A 163 5.27 -19.62 -3.90
C ALA A 163 5.64 -18.20 -3.43
N ASN A 164 4.84 -17.64 -2.53
CA ASN A 164 5.19 -16.59 -1.56
C ASN A 164 4.92 -15.10 -1.86
N ARG A 165 3.90 -14.74 -2.64
CA ARG A 165 3.37 -13.35 -2.72
C ARG A 165 1.87 -13.22 -2.37
N GLY A 166 1.31 -14.15 -1.59
CA GLY A 166 -0.15 -14.29 -1.47
C GLY A 166 -0.80 -13.56 -0.29
N ALA A 167 -0.03 -12.91 0.58
CA ALA A 167 -0.56 -12.18 1.72
C ALA A 167 0.11 -10.80 1.75
N ALA A 168 -0.62 -9.79 1.28
CA ALA A 168 -0.14 -8.43 1.18
C ALA A 168 -1.10 -7.41 1.82
N ALA A 169 -0.53 -6.29 2.25
CA ALA A 169 -1.24 -5.09 2.65
C ALA A 169 -0.53 -3.85 2.10
N LEU A 170 -1.29 -2.79 1.83
CA LEU A 170 -0.79 -1.47 1.50
C LEU A 170 -0.93 -0.58 2.73
N ILE A 171 0.17 0.05 3.15
CA ILE A 171 0.22 0.91 4.32
C ILE A 171 0.85 2.27 3.99
N ASP A 172 0.63 3.28 4.83
CA ASP A 172 1.46 4.50 4.83
C ASP A 172 2.70 4.37 5.71
N GLU A 173 3.52 5.43 5.77
CA GLU A 173 4.75 5.47 6.56
C GLU A 173 4.54 5.33 8.08
N HIS A 174 3.31 5.53 8.55
CA HIS A 174 2.91 5.39 9.94
C HIS A 174 2.25 4.04 10.23
N GLY A 175 2.15 3.16 9.23
CA GLY A 175 1.57 1.83 9.37
C GLY A 175 0.05 1.81 9.28
N ALA A 176 -0.62 2.91 8.90
CA ALA A 176 -2.06 2.85 8.66
C ALA A 176 -2.35 1.95 7.45
N VAL A 177 -3.33 1.06 7.60
CA VAL A 177 -3.66 0.06 6.58
C VAL A 177 -4.70 0.62 5.63
N TYR A 178 -4.30 0.81 4.38
CA TYR A 178 -5.19 1.27 3.31
C TYR A 178 -6.04 0.12 2.79
N VAL A 179 -5.39 -1.02 2.60
CA VAL A 179 -6.03 -2.25 2.14
C VAL A 179 -5.17 -3.44 2.54
N ALA A 180 -5.80 -4.57 2.83
CA ALA A 180 -5.12 -5.83 3.12
C ALA A 180 -5.90 -6.99 2.52
N SER A 181 -5.17 -7.96 1.97
CA SER A 181 -5.72 -9.28 1.64
C SER A 181 -6.22 -9.99 2.90
N GLN A 182 -7.20 -10.89 2.74
CA GLN A 182 -7.71 -11.69 3.87
C GLN A 182 -6.58 -12.50 4.52
N ARG A 183 -5.72 -13.11 3.71
CA ARG A 183 -4.58 -13.90 4.19
C ARG A 183 -3.57 -13.09 4.99
N PHE A 184 -3.37 -11.83 4.64
CA PHE A 184 -2.53 -10.92 5.42
C PHE A 184 -3.16 -10.67 6.79
N ARG A 185 -4.46 -10.37 6.82
CA ARG A 185 -5.19 -10.18 8.08
C ARG A 185 -5.11 -11.43 8.93
N ASP A 186 -5.46 -12.60 8.40
CA ASP A 186 -5.41 -13.88 9.12
C ASP A 186 -4.03 -14.18 9.71
N ALA A 187 -2.95 -13.92 8.94
CA ALA A 187 -1.59 -14.13 9.40
C ALA A 187 -1.22 -13.20 10.57
N VAL A 188 -1.55 -11.92 10.47
CA VAL A 188 -1.27 -10.93 11.52
C VAL A 188 -2.14 -11.17 12.75
N THR A 189 -3.43 -11.47 12.57
CA THR A 189 -4.36 -11.80 13.65
C THR A 189 -3.96 -13.04 14.42
N GLY A 190 -3.35 -14.03 13.77
CA GLY A 190 -2.79 -15.20 14.45
C GLY A 190 -1.71 -14.85 15.49
N GLU A 191 -1.05 -13.70 15.36
CA GLU A 191 -0.01 -13.23 16.29
C GLU A 191 -0.50 -12.13 17.25
N CYS A 192 -1.36 -11.18 16.81
CA CYS A 192 -1.84 -10.07 17.65
C CYS A 192 -3.19 -10.32 18.32
N GLY A 193 -4.01 -11.25 17.81
CA GLY A 193 -5.37 -11.53 18.30
C GLY A 193 -6.45 -10.57 17.82
N ASP A 194 -6.14 -9.51 17.08
CA ASP A 194 -7.12 -8.56 16.53
C ASP A 194 -7.35 -8.79 15.01
N PRO A 195 -8.56 -9.16 14.57
CA PRO A 195 -8.92 -9.26 13.15
C PRO A 195 -9.21 -7.93 12.44
N HIS A 196 -9.51 -6.86 13.17
CA HIS A 196 -10.03 -5.61 12.62
C HIS A 196 -9.07 -4.43 12.74
N PHE A 197 -7.77 -4.70 12.85
CA PHE A 197 -6.76 -3.65 12.92
C PHE A 197 -6.81 -2.71 11.69
N SER A 198 -6.84 -1.41 11.96
CA SER A 198 -6.77 -0.31 10.98
C SER A 198 -5.37 0.28 10.85
N VAL A 199 -4.52 0.03 11.84
CA VAL A 199 -3.07 0.33 11.85
C VAL A 199 -2.34 -0.96 12.13
N MET A 200 -1.15 -1.12 11.56
CA MET A 200 -0.29 -2.26 11.85
C MET A 200 -0.12 -2.42 13.37
N PRO A 201 -0.44 -3.59 13.94
CA PRO A 201 -0.35 -3.80 15.39
C PRO A 201 1.10 -3.84 15.90
N TYR A 202 2.07 -3.79 14.99
CA TYR A 202 3.50 -3.80 15.26
C TYR A 202 4.17 -2.62 14.58
N ALA A 203 5.19 -2.06 15.22
CA ALA A 203 6.00 -1.02 14.62
C ALA A 203 6.69 -1.54 13.35
N VAL A 204 6.46 -0.86 12.23
CA VAL A 204 7.17 -1.13 10.97
C VAL A 204 8.50 -0.38 11.02
N PRO A 205 9.65 -1.08 10.96
CA PRO A 205 10.95 -0.41 11.08
C PRO A 205 11.19 0.58 9.93
N ARG A 206 11.66 1.79 10.26
CA ARG A 206 11.89 2.87 9.27
C ARG A 206 12.93 2.48 8.22
N ASP A 207 13.98 1.79 8.63
CA ASP A 207 15.00 1.23 7.74
C ASP A 207 14.42 0.24 6.73
N ALA A 208 13.41 -0.54 7.12
CA ALA A 208 12.70 -1.42 6.21
C ALA A 208 11.83 -0.65 5.19
N LEU A 209 11.20 0.46 5.61
CA LEU A 209 10.45 1.37 4.72
C LEU A 209 11.37 2.05 3.71
N GLU A 210 12.46 2.67 4.17
CA GLU A 210 13.40 3.43 3.33
C GLU A 210 14.19 2.54 2.37
N GLY A 211 14.52 1.31 2.77
CA GLY A 211 15.41 0.42 2.04
C GLY A 211 14.73 -0.65 1.16
N ASN A 212 13.39 -0.67 1.05
CA ASN A 212 12.64 -1.84 0.52
C ASN A 212 13.08 -3.14 1.21
N GLY A 213 13.25 -3.05 2.53
CA GLY A 213 13.89 -4.07 3.34
C GLY A 213 12.96 -5.20 3.73
N SER A 214 13.35 -5.90 4.80
CA SER A 214 12.52 -6.92 5.41
C SER A 214 12.72 -6.93 6.91
N PHE A 215 11.69 -7.29 7.66
CA PHE A 215 11.76 -7.40 9.11
C PHE A 215 11.02 -8.66 9.58
N VAL A 216 11.27 -9.05 10.83
CA VAL A 216 10.65 -10.22 11.46
C VAL A 216 9.89 -9.75 12.68
N HIS A 217 8.69 -10.27 12.87
CA HIS A 217 7.91 -10.11 14.09
C HIS A 217 7.27 -11.45 14.45
N GLY A 218 7.54 -11.98 15.64
CA GLY A 218 7.06 -13.31 16.05
C GLY A 218 7.49 -14.39 15.06
N SER A 219 6.52 -15.17 14.56
CA SER A 219 6.75 -16.19 13.53
C SER A 219 6.63 -15.66 12.09
N LEU A 220 6.44 -14.35 11.89
CA LEU A 220 6.18 -13.73 10.60
C LEU A 220 7.43 -13.02 10.04
N HIS A 221 7.66 -13.20 8.75
CA HIS A 221 8.63 -12.44 7.96
C HIS A 221 7.88 -11.49 7.04
N PHE A 222 8.22 -10.20 7.13
CA PHE A 222 7.66 -9.13 6.32
C PHE A 222 8.69 -8.62 5.33
N ARG A 223 8.29 -8.45 4.07
CA ARG A 223 9.08 -7.73 3.06
C ARG A 223 8.35 -6.47 2.66
N VAL A 224 9.09 -5.38 2.54
CA VAL A 224 8.56 -4.05 2.22
C VAL A 224 8.89 -3.71 0.77
N SER A 225 7.96 -3.04 0.09
CA SER A 225 8.17 -2.47 -1.24
C SER A 225 7.49 -1.11 -1.32
N GLY A 226 8.27 -0.04 -1.42
CA GLY A 226 7.79 1.33 -1.59
C GLY A 226 7.09 1.54 -2.92
N GLN A 227 6.02 2.33 -2.90
CA GLN A 227 5.15 2.67 -4.02
C GLN A 227 4.75 4.16 -3.92
N GLY A 228 5.73 5.05 -4.06
CA GLY A 228 5.51 6.48 -3.81
C GLY A 228 5.38 6.77 -2.32
N SER A 229 4.25 7.33 -1.88
CA SER A 229 3.97 7.63 -0.47
C SER A 229 3.42 6.44 0.33
N LEU A 230 3.17 5.31 -0.32
CA LEU A 230 2.65 4.10 0.30
C LEU A 230 3.66 2.95 0.20
N TYR A 231 3.47 1.92 1.01
CA TYR A 231 4.34 0.76 1.09
C TYR A 231 3.52 -0.53 1.04
N VAL A 232 3.92 -1.46 0.18
CA VAL A 232 3.35 -2.80 0.17
C VAL A 232 4.14 -3.68 1.14
N LEU A 233 3.45 -4.20 2.14
CA LEU A 233 3.93 -5.24 3.03
C LEU A 233 3.51 -6.60 2.52
N TYR A 234 4.49 -7.47 2.34
CA TYR A 234 4.29 -8.89 2.07
C TYR A 234 4.58 -9.69 3.33
N VAL A 235 3.63 -10.51 3.77
CA VAL A 235 3.81 -11.37 4.94
C VAL A 235 3.88 -12.84 4.55
N ARG A 236 4.72 -13.58 5.27
CA ARG A 236 4.77 -15.05 5.23
C ARG A 236 5.20 -15.59 6.58
N LYS A 237 4.94 -16.88 6.81
CA LYS A 237 5.59 -17.59 7.91
C LYS A 237 7.10 -17.60 7.69
N ARG A 238 7.84 -17.44 8.78
CA ARG A 238 9.30 -17.48 8.80
C ARG A 238 9.78 -18.84 8.30
N LEU A 239 10.63 -18.83 7.29
CA LEU A 239 11.33 -20.01 6.83
C LEU A 239 12.63 -20.19 7.61
N PRO A 240 13.12 -21.44 7.76
CA PRO A 240 14.38 -21.72 8.45
C PRO A 240 15.56 -20.89 7.94
N LEU A 241 15.62 -20.66 6.62
CA LEU A 241 16.71 -19.90 5.99
C LEU A 241 16.69 -18.40 6.28
N ASP A 242 15.58 -17.85 6.79
CA ASP A 242 15.45 -16.41 7.03
C ASP A 242 16.38 -15.91 8.15
N GLY A 243 16.92 -16.82 8.99
CA GLY A 243 17.94 -16.51 10.01
C GLY A 243 19.38 -16.43 9.49
N LEU A 244 19.61 -16.71 8.21
CA LEU A 244 20.93 -16.69 7.59
C LEU A 244 21.20 -15.31 6.96
N SER A 245 22.48 -14.89 6.92
CA SER A 245 22.89 -13.71 6.16
C SER A 245 22.64 -13.89 4.65
N PRO A 246 22.56 -12.82 3.84
CA PRO A 246 22.31 -12.94 2.39
C PRO A 246 23.26 -13.92 1.70
N ARG A 247 24.56 -13.85 2.05
CA ARG A 247 25.57 -14.75 1.51
C ARG A 247 25.41 -16.20 1.98
N GLU A 248 25.02 -16.40 3.22
CA GLU A 248 24.72 -17.74 3.75
C GLU A 248 23.45 -18.32 3.10
N GLN A 249 22.43 -17.51 2.83
CA GLN A 249 21.23 -17.94 2.09
C GLN A 249 21.57 -18.37 0.67
N GLU A 250 22.38 -17.60 -0.06
CA GLU A 250 22.86 -17.95 -1.40
C GLU A 250 23.57 -19.30 -1.43
N ILE A 251 24.47 -19.53 -0.47
CA ILE A 251 25.22 -20.78 -0.34
C ILE A 251 24.27 -21.92 0.09
N ALA A 252 23.40 -21.69 1.07
CA ALA A 252 22.44 -22.67 1.56
C ALA A 252 21.48 -23.15 0.45
N ARG A 253 20.93 -22.22 -0.34
CA ARG A 253 20.06 -22.55 -1.49
C ARG A 253 20.82 -23.36 -2.55
N ALA A 254 22.05 -22.97 -2.86
CA ALA A 254 22.87 -23.70 -3.83
C ALA A 254 23.15 -25.13 -3.34
N LEU A 255 23.52 -25.31 -2.08
CA LEU A 255 23.77 -26.63 -1.48
C LEU A 255 22.50 -27.49 -1.38
N GLY A 256 21.39 -26.89 -0.95
CA GLY A 256 20.08 -27.57 -0.83
C GLY A 256 19.43 -27.88 -2.18
N SER A 257 19.82 -27.19 -3.25
CA SER A 257 19.46 -27.58 -4.64
C SER A 257 20.27 -28.77 -5.18
N GLY A 258 21.14 -29.37 -4.36
CA GLY A 258 21.94 -30.54 -4.74
C GLY A 258 23.33 -30.22 -5.29
N LYS A 259 23.74 -28.94 -5.41
CA LYS A 259 25.07 -28.58 -5.92
C LYS A 259 26.18 -28.98 -4.95
N THR A 260 27.27 -29.55 -5.47
CA THR A 260 28.44 -29.94 -4.67
C THR A 260 29.24 -28.73 -4.20
N PHE A 261 30.08 -28.88 -3.16
CA PHE A 261 30.95 -27.79 -2.67
C PHE A 261 31.86 -27.25 -3.77
N LYS A 262 32.37 -28.12 -4.65
CA LYS A 262 33.18 -27.73 -5.82
C LYS A 262 32.40 -26.86 -6.79
N THR A 263 31.14 -27.23 -7.08
CA THR A 263 30.26 -26.45 -7.97
C THR A 263 29.92 -25.09 -7.37
N VAL A 264 29.60 -25.04 -6.07
CA VAL A 264 29.29 -23.80 -5.34
C VAL A 264 30.51 -22.88 -5.27
N ALA A 265 31.69 -23.42 -4.98
CA ALA A 265 32.95 -22.70 -4.98
C ALA A 265 33.22 -22.02 -6.32
N ARG A 266 33.07 -22.78 -7.43
CA ARG A 266 33.22 -22.25 -8.79
C ARG A 266 32.18 -21.19 -9.12
N GLN A 267 30.92 -21.39 -8.74
CA GLN A 267 29.83 -20.44 -9.01
C GLN A 267 30.07 -19.09 -8.32
N TYR A 268 30.59 -19.12 -7.10
CA TYR A 268 30.72 -17.94 -6.25
C TYR A 268 32.14 -17.36 -6.17
N GLY A 269 33.10 -17.94 -6.92
CA GLY A 269 34.49 -17.46 -6.99
C GLY A 269 35.27 -17.60 -5.68
N ILE A 270 34.96 -18.59 -4.84
CA ILE A 270 35.58 -18.80 -3.52
C ILE A 270 36.21 -20.18 -3.41
N ALA A 271 37.11 -20.37 -2.44
CA ALA A 271 37.74 -21.67 -2.20
C ALA A 271 36.73 -22.71 -1.69
N ILE A 272 36.96 -23.99 -2.02
CA ILE A 272 36.12 -25.11 -1.55
C ILE A 272 36.09 -25.17 -0.02
N SER A 273 37.23 -24.91 0.64
CA SER A 273 37.33 -24.82 2.10
C SER A 273 36.48 -23.69 2.67
N THR A 274 36.39 -22.55 1.98
CA THR A 274 35.50 -21.45 2.37
C THR A 274 34.04 -21.86 2.29
N VAL A 275 33.62 -22.60 1.25
CA VAL A 275 32.27 -23.16 1.16
C VAL A 275 31.99 -24.13 2.30
N ALA A 276 32.93 -25.02 2.64
CA ALA A 276 32.78 -25.95 3.76
C ALA A 276 32.61 -25.20 5.10
N ASN A 277 33.39 -24.14 5.33
CA ASN A 277 33.25 -23.28 6.51
C ASN A 277 31.90 -22.58 6.56
N HIS A 278 31.40 -22.06 5.44
CA HIS A 278 30.05 -21.52 5.35
C HIS A 278 29.00 -22.59 5.65
N ALA A 279 29.12 -23.80 5.10
CA ALA A 279 28.20 -24.90 5.34
C ALA A 279 28.13 -25.27 6.82
N SER A 280 29.26 -25.43 7.52
CA SER A 280 29.26 -25.69 8.97
C SER A 280 28.58 -24.59 9.77
N ARG A 281 28.80 -23.31 9.43
CA ARG A 281 28.11 -22.19 10.10
C ARG A 281 26.61 -22.19 9.83
N ILE A 282 26.22 -22.48 8.59
CA ILE A 282 24.81 -22.61 8.19
C ILE A 282 24.14 -23.75 8.97
N TYR A 283 24.76 -24.93 9.01
CA TYR A 283 24.26 -26.08 9.76
C TYR A 283 24.06 -25.76 11.23
N LYS A 284 25.06 -25.13 11.86
CA LYS A 284 24.96 -24.68 13.26
C LYS A 284 23.84 -23.66 13.47
N LYS A 285 23.67 -22.69 12.56
CA LYS A 285 22.61 -21.67 12.66
C LYS A 285 21.20 -22.23 12.45
N LEU A 286 21.07 -23.25 11.62
CA LEU A 286 19.80 -23.92 11.32
C LEU A 286 19.49 -25.08 12.27
N GLY A 287 20.43 -25.48 13.14
CA GLY A 287 20.26 -26.62 14.05
C GLY A 287 20.22 -27.97 13.34
N ILE A 288 20.78 -28.06 12.14
CA ILE A 288 20.81 -29.29 11.32
C ILE A 288 22.21 -29.89 11.31
N PHE A 289 22.30 -31.19 11.08
CA PHE A 289 23.56 -31.93 11.10
C PHE A 289 23.91 -32.56 9.75
N ARG A 290 22.92 -32.66 8.85
CA ARG A 290 23.06 -33.36 7.58
C ARG A 290 22.70 -32.48 6.39
N ARG A 291 23.31 -32.80 5.25
CA ARG A 291 23.05 -32.08 4.00
C ARG A 291 21.63 -32.36 3.49
N GLU A 292 21.13 -33.56 3.74
CA GLU A 292 19.78 -34.01 3.40
C GLU A 292 18.73 -33.18 4.13
N GLU A 293 18.96 -32.84 5.41
CA GLU A 293 18.11 -31.94 6.19
C GLU A 293 18.09 -30.54 5.57
N LEU A 294 19.24 -30.02 5.10
CA LEU A 294 19.27 -28.74 4.37
C LEU A 294 18.48 -28.81 3.06
N MET A 295 18.60 -29.93 2.34
CA MET A 295 17.82 -30.14 1.11
C MET A 295 16.32 -30.19 1.40
N GLU A 296 15.91 -30.82 2.49
CA GLU A 296 14.52 -30.86 2.93
C GLU A 296 14.01 -29.46 3.31
N LEU A 297 14.77 -28.68 4.09
CA LEU A 297 14.41 -27.30 4.42
C LEU A 297 14.31 -26.38 3.20
N VAL A 298 15.10 -26.63 2.15
CA VAL A 298 15.05 -25.88 0.89
C VAL A 298 13.93 -26.38 -0.02
N ARG A 299 13.59 -27.68 0.02
CA ARG A 299 12.57 -28.31 -0.82
C ARG A 299 11.16 -28.13 -0.28
N THR A 300 10.97 -28.13 1.03
CA THR A 300 9.65 -27.97 1.68
C THR A 300 9.23 -26.51 1.56
N PRO A 301 8.34 -26.16 0.61
CA PRO A 301 7.84 -24.81 0.50
C PRO A 301 6.71 -24.70 1.52
N ALA A 302 7.01 -24.29 2.75
CA ALA A 302 6.01 -23.99 3.79
C ALA A 302 4.77 -24.92 3.77
N GLN A 303 4.96 -26.24 3.70
CA GLN A 303 3.85 -27.16 3.85
C GLN A 303 3.63 -27.35 5.34
N SER A 304 2.55 -26.75 5.83
CA SER A 304 1.93 -27.07 7.10
C SER A 304 1.80 -28.58 7.20
N HIS A 305 2.58 -29.22 8.08
CA HIS A 305 2.20 -30.52 8.64
C HIS A 305 1.14 -30.24 9.69
N PRO A 306 -0.13 -30.66 9.50
CA PRO A 306 -1.06 -30.76 10.60
C PRO A 306 -0.70 -32.02 11.40
N HIS A 307 -0.46 -31.84 12.70
CA HIS A 307 -0.66 -32.91 13.68
C HIS A 307 -2.00 -32.65 14.38
#